data_AF-A0A1G8ND92-F1
#
_entry.id   AF-A0A1G8ND92-F1
#
_cell.length_a   1.000
_cell.length_b   1.000
_cell.length_c   1.000
_cell.angle_alpha   90.00
_cell.angle_beta   90.00
_cell.angle_gamma   90.00
#
_symmetry.space_group_name_H-M   'P 1'
#
loop_
_entity.id
_entity.type
_entity.pdbx_description
1 polymer ?
#
loop_
_entity_poly.entity_id
_entity_poly.type
_entity_poly.pdbx_seq_one_letter_code
_entity_poly.pdbx_strand_id
1 'polypeptide(L)'
;MAHAIEPTDQLLRDACARMAARFRWAEDFETVMQDRVRSRLVRIAARHPTAAGLAPARVQRQPACRPMQLLLGGLPLFDRKRAASGERDDD
;
A
#
# COMPACT_ATOMS: atom_id res chain seq x y z
N MET A 1 -6.47 -18.61 -3.57
CA MET A 1 -6.07 -18.22 -4.94
C MET A 1 -6.92 -17.01 -5.31
N ALA A 2 -6.36 -15.81 -5.39
CA ALA A 2 -7.12 -14.60 -5.69
C ALA A 2 -7.47 -14.59 -7.19
N HIS A 3 -8.75 -14.70 -7.53
CA HIS A 3 -9.20 -14.62 -8.92
C HIS A 3 -8.95 -13.19 -9.43
N ALA A 4 -8.09 -13.07 -10.45
CA ALA A 4 -7.88 -11.80 -11.15
C ALA A 4 -9.16 -11.48 -11.93
N ILE A 5 -10.03 -10.67 -11.33
CA ILE A 5 -11.17 -10.08 -12.04
C ILE A 5 -10.57 -9.11 -13.05
N GLU A 6 -10.65 -9.45 -14.33
CA GLU A 6 -10.26 -8.52 -15.38
C GLU A 6 -11.14 -7.27 -15.25
N PRO A 7 -10.55 -6.07 -15.11
CA PRO A 7 -11.31 -4.85 -14.94
C PRO A 7 -12.16 -4.60 -16.18
N THR A 8 -13.48 -4.45 -15.99
CA THR A 8 -14.42 -4.10 -17.05
C THR A 8 -14.00 -2.79 -17.73
N ASP A 9 -14.29 -2.65 -19.03
CA ASP A 9 -13.96 -1.43 -19.82
C ASP A 9 -14.43 -0.14 -19.13
N GLN A 10 -15.63 -0.18 -18.54
CA GLN A 10 -16.18 0.93 -17.77
C GLN A 10 -15.29 1.33 -16.58
N LEU A 11 -14.74 0.36 -15.85
CA LEU A 11 -13.85 0.63 -14.72
C LEU A 11 -12.53 1.26 -15.16
N LEU A 12 -12.04 0.91 -16.36
CA LEU A 12 -10.85 1.51 -16.96
C LEU A 12 -11.12 2.96 -17.35
N ARG A 13 -12.27 3.25 -17.97
CA ARG A 13 -12.69 4.62 -18.32
C ARG A 13 -12.83 5.50 -17.08
N ASP A 14 -13.49 5.00 -16.05
CA ASP A 14 -13.66 5.73 -14.79
C ASP A 14 -12.31 5.98 -14.09
N ALA A 15 -11.41 4.99 -14.09
CA ALA A 15 -10.07 5.13 -13.55
C ALA A 15 -9.23 6.14 -14.34
N CYS A 16 -9.37 6.14 -15.67
CA CYS A 16 -8.72 7.11 -16.55
C CYS A 16 -9.18 8.54 -16.24
N ALA A 17 -10.49 8.77 -16.11
CA ALA A 17 -11.02 10.10 -15.76
C ALA A 17 -10.47 10.60 -14.42
N ARG A 18 -10.41 9.72 -13.39
CA ARG A 18 -9.83 10.07 -12.09
C ARG A 18 -8.36 10.43 -12.17
N MET A 19 -7.58 9.66 -12.91
CA MET A 19 -6.15 9.93 -13.05
C MET A 19 -5.87 11.14 -13.94
N ALA A 20 -6.67 11.37 -14.99
CA ALA A 20 -6.58 12.58 -15.80
C ALA A 20 -6.82 13.82 -14.94
N ALA A 21 -7.81 13.81 -14.05
CA ALA A 21 -8.02 14.90 -13.09
C ALA A 21 -6.85 15.08 -12.11
N ARG A 22 -6.26 13.98 -11.62
CA ARG A 22 -5.15 14.01 -10.65
C ARG A 22 -3.84 14.51 -11.26
N PHE A 23 -3.51 14.05 -12.46
CA PHE A 23 -2.24 14.33 -13.13
C PHE A 23 -2.35 15.38 -14.25
N ARG A 24 -3.55 15.93 -14.47
CA ARG A 24 -3.88 16.91 -15.50
C ARG A 24 -3.49 16.45 -16.91
N TRP A 25 -3.82 15.19 -17.24
CA TRP A 25 -3.67 14.69 -18.61
C TRP A 25 -4.68 15.39 -19.51
N ALA A 26 -4.22 15.85 -20.68
CA ALA A 26 -5.04 16.57 -21.65
C ALA A 26 -5.54 15.64 -22.78
N GLU A 27 -5.02 14.41 -22.82
CA GLU A 27 -5.26 13.45 -23.88
C GLU A 27 -6.47 12.55 -23.59
N ASP A 28 -7.11 12.09 -24.66
CA ASP A 28 -8.26 11.18 -24.59
C ASP A 28 -7.89 9.78 -24.07
N PHE A 29 -8.90 9.03 -23.62
CA PHE A 29 -8.75 7.68 -23.08
C PHE A 29 -7.92 6.76 -23.98
N GLU A 30 -8.20 6.74 -25.28
CA GLU A 30 -7.48 5.89 -26.23
C GLU A 30 -5.99 6.22 -26.29
N THR A 31 -5.64 7.52 -26.31
CA THR A 31 -4.26 8.00 -26.30
C THR A 31 -3.54 7.63 -25.01
N VAL A 32 -4.22 7.75 -23.86
CA VAL A 32 -3.71 7.33 -22.55
C VAL A 32 -3.49 5.81 -22.49
N MET A 33 -4.36 5.03 -23.13
CA MET A 33 -4.27 3.57 -23.17
C MET A 33 -3.19 3.04 -24.12
N GLN A 34 -2.77 3.83 -25.11
CA GLN A 34 -1.63 3.52 -25.99
C GLN A 34 -0.28 3.72 -25.28
N ASP A 35 -0.19 4.65 -24.32
CA ASP A 35 1.01 4.83 -23.50
C ASP A 35 1.18 3.68 -22.50
N ARG A 36 2.32 2.98 -22.55
CA ARG A 36 2.60 1.81 -21.69
C ARG A 36 2.60 2.12 -20.20
N VAL A 37 3.08 3.30 -19.80
CA VAL A 37 3.16 3.68 -18.38
C VAL A 37 1.79 4.11 -17.90
N ARG A 38 1.12 4.98 -18.66
CA ARG A 38 -0.20 5.51 -18.27
C ARG A 38 -1.26 4.43 -18.27
N SER A 39 -1.30 3.57 -19.27
CA SER A 39 -2.20 2.41 -19.31
C SER A 39 -2.00 1.46 -18.12
N ARG A 40 -0.73 1.21 -17.73
CA ARG A 40 -0.43 0.40 -16.54
C ARG A 40 -0.97 1.05 -15.26
N LEU A 41 -0.80 2.36 -15.11
CA LEU A 41 -1.35 3.10 -13.98
C LEU A 41 -2.89 3.04 -13.96
N VAL A 42 -3.56 3.17 -15.11
CA VAL A 42 -5.03 3.08 -15.23
C VAL A 42 -5.50 1.69 -14.81
N ARG A 43 -4.84 0.63 -15.29
CA ARG A 43 -5.18 -0.76 -14.93
C ARG A 43 -4.97 -1.05 -13.44
N ILE A 44 -3.89 -0.54 -12.84
CA ILE A 44 -3.65 -0.65 -11.40
C ILE A 44 -4.73 0.09 -10.62
N ALA A 45 -5.09 1.30 -11.03
CA ALA A 45 -6.14 2.10 -10.39
C ALA A 45 -7.54 1.46 -10.53
N ALA A 46 -7.82 0.81 -11.66
CA ALA A 46 -9.06 0.06 -11.87
C ALA A 46 -9.12 -1.23 -11.03
N ARG A 47 -8.01 -1.95 -10.89
CA ARG A 47 -7.90 -3.15 -10.03
C ARG A 47 -7.92 -2.82 -8.53
N HIS A 48 -7.41 -1.65 -8.16
CA HIS A 48 -7.29 -1.21 -6.78
C HIS A 48 -7.87 0.21 -6.60
N PRO A 49 -9.20 0.37 -6.69
CA PRO A 49 -9.84 1.69 -6.61
C PRO A 49 -9.53 2.41 -5.29
N THR A 50 -9.28 1.66 -4.22
CA THR A 50 -8.96 2.17 -2.88
C THR A 50 -7.53 2.75 -2.78
N ALA A 51 -6.58 2.29 -3.59
CA ALA A 51 -5.18 2.72 -3.55
C ALA A 51 -4.93 4.00 -4.37
N ALA A 52 -5.76 4.26 -5.39
CA ALA A 52 -5.60 5.37 -6.32
C ALA A 52 -6.11 6.73 -5.81
N GLY A 53 -6.43 6.85 -4.52
CA GLY A 53 -6.76 8.14 -3.91
C GLY A 53 -8.24 8.46 -3.81
N LEU A 54 -9.08 7.47 -3.47
CA LEU A 54 -10.04 7.78 -2.41
C LEU A 54 -9.17 8.30 -1.26
N ALA A 55 -9.27 9.60 -0.95
CA ALA A 55 -8.86 10.08 0.36
C ALA A 55 -9.37 9.01 1.33
N PRO A 56 -8.50 8.38 2.15
CA PRO A 56 -9.03 7.42 3.09
C PRO A 56 -10.13 8.19 3.80
N ALA A 57 -11.39 7.78 3.64
CA ALA A 57 -12.42 8.12 4.61
C ALA A 57 -11.69 7.92 5.91
N ARG A 58 -11.51 8.98 6.70
CA ARG A 58 -10.59 9.01 7.84
C ARG A 58 -11.02 7.90 8.79
N VAL A 59 -10.61 6.67 8.49
CA VAL A 59 -10.68 5.56 9.39
C VAL A 59 -9.62 5.99 10.35
N GLN A 60 -10.08 6.60 11.44
CA GLN A 60 -9.27 6.76 12.63
C GLN A 60 -8.62 5.40 12.81
N ARG A 61 -7.34 5.29 12.44
CA ARG A 61 -6.51 4.16 12.80
C ARG A 61 -6.40 4.30 14.30
N GLN A 62 -7.41 3.81 15.01
CA GLN A 62 -7.24 3.53 16.41
C GLN A 62 -6.07 2.56 16.45
N PRO A 63 -5.00 2.85 17.23
CA PRO A 63 -3.98 1.86 17.44
C PRO A 63 -4.71 0.65 17.99
N ALA A 64 -4.59 -0.49 17.30
CA ALA A 64 -4.98 -1.76 17.85
C ALA A 64 -4.01 -2.05 19.00
N CYS A 65 -4.23 -1.41 20.15
CA CYS A 65 -3.68 -1.81 21.42
C CYS A 65 -4.25 -3.21 21.66
N ARG A 66 -3.53 -4.23 21.21
CA ARG A 66 -3.72 -5.59 21.71
C ARG A 66 -3.66 -5.49 23.24
N PRO A 67 -4.64 -5.99 23.99
CA PRO A 67 -4.37 -6.31 25.38
C PRO A 67 -3.31 -7.40 25.34
N MET A 68 -2.09 -7.02 25.73
CA MET A 68 -0.99 -7.92 26.02
C MET A 68 -1.53 -8.87 27.08
N GLN A 69 -1.84 -10.10 26.69
CA GLN A 69 -2.10 -11.16 27.66
C GLN A 69 -0.82 -11.31 28.48
N LEU A 70 -0.89 -10.86 29.73
CA LEU A 70 0.09 -11.11 30.78
C LEU A 70 0.28 -12.62 30.90
N LEU A 71 1.23 -13.16 30.13
CA LEU A 71 1.77 -14.48 30.40
C LEU A 71 2.77 -14.32 31.53
N LEU A 72 2.24 -14.42 32.75
CA LEU A 72 2.98 -14.56 33.98
C LEU A 72 3.71 -15.92 33.94
N GLY A 73 5.02 -15.90 33.74
CA GLY A 73 5.85 -17.12 33.73
C GLY A 73 7.27 -16.77 33.31
N GLY A 74 8.13 -16.56 34.30
CA GLY A 74 9.40 -15.86 34.16
C GLY A 74 10.45 -16.55 33.28
N LEU A 75 11.35 -15.73 32.75
CA LEU A 75 12.76 -16.00 32.40
C LEU A 75 13.44 -14.62 32.15
N PRO A 76 14.72 -14.43 32.52
CA PRO A 76 15.30 -13.11 32.72
C PRO A 76 15.48 -12.35 31.40
N LEU A 77 15.24 -11.04 31.50
CA LEU A 77 15.37 -10.03 30.46
C LEU A 77 16.76 -10.13 29.81
N PHE A 78 16.84 -10.75 28.64
CA PHE A 78 17.96 -10.56 27.73
C PHE A 78 18.04 -9.05 27.47
N ASP A 79 19.07 -8.41 28.02
CA ASP A 79 19.36 -7.00 27.79
C ASP A 79 19.66 -6.81 26.30
N ARG A 80 18.62 -6.37 25.58
CA ARG A 80 18.59 -6.25 24.12
C ARG A 80 19.46 -5.10 23.61
N LYS A 81 20.27 -4.47 24.48
CA LYS A 81 21.13 -3.32 24.15
C LYS A 81 22.64 -3.57 24.26
N ARG A 82 23.13 -4.82 24.36
CA ARG A 82 24.59 -5.08 24.35
C ARG A 82 25.18 -5.52 23.00
N ALA A 83 24.36 -5.89 22.02
CA ALA A 83 24.86 -6.45 20.75
C ALA A 83 25.34 -5.40 19.71
N ALA A 84 25.19 -4.11 19.97
CA ALA A 84 25.52 -3.05 19.00
C ALA A 84 26.78 -2.23 19.34
N SER A 85 27.41 -2.46 20.50
CA SER A 85 28.70 -1.84 20.87
C SER A 85 29.79 -2.89 20.70
N GLY A 86 30.39 -2.94 19.51
CA GLY A 86 31.43 -3.91 19.17
C GLY A 86 32.71 -3.71 19.97
N GLU A 87 32.86 -4.48 21.05
CA GLU A 87 34.11 -4.69 21.76
C GLU A 87 34.49 -6.17 21.60
N ARG A 88 35.58 -6.45 20.88
CA ARG A 88 36.25 -7.75 20.89
C ARG A 88 37.25 -7.69 22.03
N ASP A 89 37.09 -8.56 23.03
CA ASP A 89 38.18 -8.90 23.93
C ASP A 89 39.20 -9.74 23.12
N ASP A 90 40.41 -9.20 22.95
CA ASP A 90 41.60 -9.97 22.61
C ASP A 90 42.33 -10.24 23.95
N ASP A 91 42.25 -11.48 24.44
CA ASP A 91 43.26 -12.13 25.31
C ASP A 91 43.11 -13.66 25.22
#